data_AF-A0A2G4E6D4-F1
#
_entry.id   AF-A0A2G4E6D4-F1
#
_cell.length_a   1.000
_cell.length_b   1.000
_cell.length_c   1.000
_cell.angle_alpha   90.00
_cell.angle_beta   90.00
_cell.angle_gamma   90.00
#
_symmetry.space_group_name_H-M   'P 1'
#
loop_
_entity.id
_entity.type
_entity.pdbx_description
1 polymer ?
#
loop_
_entity_poly.entity_id
_entity_poly.type
_entity_poly.pdbx_seq_one_letter_code
_entity_poly.pdbx_strand_id
1 'polypeptide(L)'
;MNMNPQRGAVLIVSLVFLLLLTLLATSSMQNATLQEKVAGTLKRREASFQSAETALRIAEAKILAAGFSLPACSSPARCLPPPEALTLSKSGTGGASGVDWVATRGGFYGIQHVGQTDQPPGGGDGQFRILYRVTAIGIEGDSRTVLESIHTEERRVMWRQRQ
;
A
#
# COMPACT_ATOMS: atom_id res chain seq x y z
N MET A 1 -25.24 20.71 74.37
CA MET A 1 -25.18 20.71 72.90
C MET A 1 -24.22 19.59 72.49
N ASN A 2 -24.73 18.42 72.11
CA ASN A 2 -23.91 17.27 71.74
C ASN A 2 -23.34 17.45 70.32
N MET A 3 -22.01 17.56 70.22
CA MET A 3 -21.30 17.53 68.95
C MET A 3 -20.97 16.08 68.61
N ASN A 4 -21.63 15.53 67.60
CA ASN A 4 -21.37 14.19 67.10
C ASN A 4 -20.21 14.25 66.08
N PRO A 5 -19.06 13.55 66.30
CA PRO A 5 -17.92 13.61 65.39
C PRO A 5 -18.13 12.68 64.18
N GLN A 6 -18.82 13.17 63.15
CA GLN A 6 -18.85 12.52 61.83
C GLN A 6 -17.54 12.80 61.07
N ARG A 7 -16.44 12.10 61.41
CA ARG A 7 -15.13 12.26 60.72
C ARG A 7 -14.67 11.05 59.90
N GLY A 8 -15.41 9.93 59.89
CA GLY A 8 -15.02 8.71 59.16
C GLY A 8 -15.55 8.59 57.72
N ALA A 9 -16.78 9.03 57.47
CA ALA A 9 -17.45 8.81 56.17
C ALA A 9 -16.88 9.66 55.01
N VAL A 10 -16.35 10.84 55.31
CA VAL A 10 -15.83 11.79 54.31
C VAL A 10 -14.63 11.20 53.55
N LEU A 11 -13.76 10.45 54.24
CA LEU A 11 -12.61 9.79 53.62
C LEU A 11 -13.04 8.71 52.61
N ILE A 12 -14.06 7.93 52.96
CA ILE A 12 -14.57 6.85 52.08
C ILE A 12 -15.23 7.47 50.85
N VAL A 13 -16.06 8.49 51.03
CA VAL A 13 -16.74 9.18 49.92
C VAL A 13 -15.71 9.82 48.98
N SER A 14 -14.72 10.54 49.51
CA SER A 14 -13.66 11.13 48.69
C SER A 14 -12.84 10.09 47.93
N LEU A 15 -12.53 8.94 48.53
CA LEU A 15 -11.84 7.85 47.86
C LEU A 15 -12.66 7.25 46.70
N VAL A 16 -13.96 7.04 46.91
CA VAL A 16 -14.85 6.54 45.86
C VAL A 16 -14.95 7.54 44.70
N PHE A 17 -15.10 8.83 44.98
CA PHE A 17 -15.10 9.86 43.94
C PHE A 17 -13.77 9.91 43.18
N LEU A 18 -12.63 9.86 43.88
CA LEU A 18 -11.30 9.81 43.26
C LEU A 18 -11.13 8.58 42.36
N LEU A 19 -11.58 7.41 42.81
CA LEU A 19 -11.56 6.18 42.03
C LEU A 19 -12.37 6.33 40.75
N LEU A 20 -13.61 6.85 40.85
CA LEU A 20 -14.48 7.08 39.69
C LEU A 20 -13.85 8.05 38.69
N LEU A 21 -13.29 9.18 39.17
CA LEU A 21 -12.58 10.14 38.30
C LEU A 21 -11.38 9.49 37.60
N THR A 22 -10.63 8.65 38.31
CA THR A 22 -9.48 7.94 37.73
C THR A 22 -9.91 6.96 36.65
N LEU A 23 -11.01 6.22 36.87
CA LEU A 23 -11.56 5.29 35.86
C LEU A 23 -12.06 6.03 34.61
N LEU A 24 -12.72 7.19 34.78
CA LEU A 24 -13.16 8.02 33.66
C LEU A 24 -11.97 8.59 32.89
N ALA A 25 -10.96 9.11 33.60
CA ALA A 25 -9.74 9.65 32.99
C ALA A 25 -8.96 8.56 32.23
N THR A 26 -8.78 7.39 32.82
CA THR A 26 -8.07 6.27 32.17
C THR A 26 -8.81 5.73 30.96
N SER A 27 -10.15 5.60 31.02
CA SER A 27 -10.96 5.21 29.86
C SER A 27 -10.82 6.21 28.70
N SER A 28 -10.84 7.51 29.00
CA SER A 28 -10.62 8.56 27.99
C SER A 28 -9.22 8.47 27.35
N MET A 29 -8.17 8.25 28.14
CA MET A 29 -6.80 8.08 27.63
C MET A 29 -6.65 6.82 26.76
N GLN A 30 -7.26 5.71 27.17
CA GLN A 30 -7.27 4.48 26.36
C GLN A 30 -7.92 4.73 24.99
N ASN A 31 -9.02 5.46 24.93
CA ASN A 31 -9.66 5.78 23.67
C ASN A 31 -8.80 6.70 22.78
N ALA A 32 -8.15 7.71 23.38
CA ALA A 32 -7.23 8.60 22.67
C ALA A 32 -6.03 7.84 22.07
N THR A 33 -5.41 6.94 22.83
CA THR A 33 -4.28 6.11 22.35
C THR A 33 -4.69 5.16 21.22
N LEU A 34 -5.91 4.60 21.28
CA LEU A 34 -6.45 3.80 20.18
C LEU A 34 -6.65 4.62 18.90
N GLN A 35 -7.22 5.83 19.03
CA GLN A 35 -7.39 6.73 17.90
C GLN A 35 -6.05 7.14 17.27
N GLU A 36 -5.02 7.40 18.09
CA GLU A 36 -3.67 7.71 17.61
C GLU A 36 -3.07 6.53 16.82
N LYS A 37 -3.22 5.30 17.32
CA LYS A 37 -2.72 4.08 16.64
C LYS A 37 -3.41 3.87 15.28
N VAL A 38 -4.73 4.08 15.21
CA VAL A 38 -5.50 3.99 13.97
C VAL A 38 -5.06 5.09 13.00
N ALA A 39 -4.96 6.35 13.46
CA ALA A 39 -4.50 7.47 12.66
C ALA A 39 -3.08 7.25 12.11
N GLY A 40 -2.16 6.72 12.93
CA GLY A 40 -0.82 6.36 12.51
C GLY A 40 -0.78 5.24 11.47
N THR A 41 -1.66 4.24 11.60
CA THR A 41 -1.77 3.15 10.61
C THR A 41 -2.34 3.66 9.29
N LEU A 42 -3.37 4.51 9.32
CA LEU A 42 -3.93 5.12 8.11
C LEU A 42 -2.90 6.00 7.40
N LYS A 43 -2.14 6.81 8.15
CA LYS A 43 -1.06 7.64 7.60
C LYS A 43 -0.01 6.82 6.87
N ARG A 44 0.44 5.69 7.46
CA ARG A 44 1.39 4.78 6.80
C ARG A 44 0.81 4.14 5.54
N ARG A 45 -0.47 3.74 5.56
CA ARG A 45 -1.17 3.19 4.38
C ARG A 45 -1.25 4.17 3.23
N GLU A 46 -1.55 5.43 3.54
CA GLU A 46 -1.59 6.48 2.51
C GLU A 46 -0.19 6.74 1.95
N ALA A 47 0.83 6.86 2.81
CA ALA A 47 2.21 7.05 2.36
C ALA A 47 2.74 5.88 1.51
N SER A 48 2.42 4.62 1.86
CA SER A 48 2.76 3.45 1.04
C SER A 48 2.01 3.48 -0.31
N PHE A 49 0.75 3.93 -0.32
CA PHE A 49 -0.01 4.08 -1.56
C PHE A 49 0.58 5.16 -2.48
N GLN A 50 0.89 6.35 -1.94
CA GLN A 50 1.51 7.43 -2.71
C GLN A 50 2.88 7.05 -3.27
N SER A 51 3.66 6.28 -2.50
CA SER A 51 4.95 5.74 -2.97
C SER A 51 4.76 4.74 -4.11
N ALA A 52 3.76 3.86 -4.02
CA ALA A 52 3.42 2.92 -5.08
C ALA A 52 2.96 3.64 -6.35
N GLU A 53 2.08 4.64 -6.23
CA GLU A 53 1.59 5.45 -7.36
C GLU A 53 2.73 6.24 -8.02
N THR A 54 3.67 6.75 -7.23
CA THR A 54 4.88 7.41 -7.75
C THR A 54 5.74 6.42 -8.53
N ALA A 55 5.97 5.22 -8.01
CA ALA A 55 6.73 4.18 -8.70
C ALA A 55 6.03 3.72 -9.99
N LEU A 56 4.69 3.63 -9.96
CA LEU A 56 3.86 3.32 -11.13
C LEU A 56 4.06 4.37 -12.22
N ARG A 57 3.91 5.66 -11.90
CA ARG A 57 4.10 6.75 -12.87
C ARG A 57 5.50 6.78 -13.48
N ILE A 58 6.54 6.50 -12.68
CA ILE A 58 7.92 6.41 -13.18
C ILE A 58 8.05 5.28 -14.20
N ALA A 59 7.48 4.11 -13.92
CA ALA A 59 7.51 2.98 -14.83
C ALA A 59 6.71 3.22 -16.12
N GLU A 60 5.53 3.84 -16.01
CA GLU A 60 4.70 4.21 -17.16
C GLU A 60 5.41 5.22 -18.07
N ALA A 61 6.07 6.23 -17.49
CA ALA A 61 6.87 7.17 -18.26
C ALA A 61 8.01 6.50 -19.02
N LYS A 62 8.57 5.39 -18.50
CA LYS A 62 9.58 4.60 -19.22
C LYS A 62 8.99 3.82 -20.39
N ILE A 63 7.78 3.28 -20.26
CA ILE A 63 7.11 2.54 -21.34
C ILE A 63 6.77 3.48 -22.49
N LEU A 64 6.35 4.71 -22.19
CA LEU A 64 6.04 5.72 -23.19
C LEU A 64 7.29 6.37 -23.83
N ALA A 65 8.49 6.07 -23.34
CA ALA A 65 9.73 6.59 -23.92
C ALA A 65 10.04 5.90 -25.26
N ALA A 66 10.51 6.68 -26.24
CA ALA A 66 10.85 6.17 -27.56
C ALA A 66 11.92 5.06 -27.48
N GLY A 67 11.64 3.91 -28.10
CA GLY A 67 12.56 2.78 -28.14
C GLY A 67 12.52 1.84 -26.93
N PHE A 68 11.56 2.02 -26.01
CA PHE A 68 11.35 1.05 -24.94
C PHE A 68 10.85 -0.29 -25.51
N SER A 69 11.60 -1.35 -25.25
CA SER A 69 11.18 -2.70 -25.61
C SER A 69 11.71 -3.69 -24.58
N LEU A 70 10.86 -4.63 -24.18
CA LEU A 70 11.24 -5.76 -23.34
C LEU A 70 10.90 -7.07 -24.05
N PRO A 71 11.72 -8.12 -23.87
CA PRO A 71 11.38 -9.44 -24.38
C PRO A 71 10.06 -9.90 -23.74
N ALA A 72 9.22 -10.54 -24.56
CA ALA A 72 8.01 -11.20 -24.07
C ALA A 72 8.35 -12.22 -22.98
N CYS A 73 7.42 -12.49 -22.07
CA CYS A 73 7.61 -13.56 -21.09
C CYS A 73 8.05 -14.85 -21.79
N SER A 74 9.15 -15.46 -21.32
CA SER A 74 9.66 -16.69 -21.89
C SER A 74 8.80 -17.93 -21.57
N SER A 75 7.87 -17.82 -20.61
CA SER A 75 6.95 -18.89 -20.23
C SER A 75 5.64 -18.32 -19.64
N PRO A 76 4.53 -19.07 -19.66
CA PRO A 76 3.27 -18.64 -19.05
C PRO A 76 3.41 -18.32 -17.55
N ALA A 77 4.28 -19.05 -16.84
CA ALA A 77 4.55 -18.82 -15.42
C ALA A 77 5.16 -17.43 -15.16
N ARG A 78 6.00 -16.92 -16.08
CA ARG A 78 6.59 -15.58 -15.98
C ARG A 78 5.66 -14.45 -16.43
N CYS A 79 4.52 -14.78 -17.02
CA CYS A 79 3.47 -13.82 -17.38
C CYS A 79 2.40 -13.68 -16.29
N LEU A 80 2.43 -14.55 -15.28
CA LEU A 80 1.61 -14.41 -14.10
C LEU A 80 2.06 -13.16 -13.30
N PRO A 81 1.12 -12.52 -12.58
CA PRO A 81 1.46 -11.45 -11.65
C PRO A 81 2.58 -11.90 -10.70
N PRO A 82 3.64 -11.10 -10.51
CA PRO A 82 4.81 -11.53 -9.77
C PRO A 82 4.45 -11.77 -8.30
N PRO A 83 4.61 -12.99 -7.76
CA PRO A 83 4.30 -13.28 -6.35
C PRO A 83 5.24 -12.53 -5.39
N GLU A 84 6.47 -12.27 -5.79
CA GLU A 84 7.47 -11.54 -4.99
C GLU A 84 7.08 -10.10 -4.73
N ALA A 85 6.11 -9.51 -5.44
CA ALA A 85 5.67 -8.14 -5.19
C ALA A 85 5.19 -7.92 -3.73
N LEU A 86 4.75 -8.99 -3.06
CA LEU A 86 4.29 -8.97 -1.67
C LEU A 86 5.43 -9.09 -0.64
N THR A 87 6.59 -9.61 -1.05
CA THR A 87 7.69 -9.94 -0.12
C THR A 87 9.01 -9.23 -0.47
N LEU A 88 9.12 -8.63 -1.65
CA LEU A 88 10.33 -7.98 -2.14
C LEU A 88 10.80 -6.87 -1.20
N SER A 89 12.07 -6.90 -0.82
CA SER A 89 12.71 -5.89 0.03
C SER A 89 13.96 -5.28 -0.61
N LYS A 90 14.39 -5.79 -1.78
CA LYS A 90 15.59 -5.35 -2.49
C LYS A 90 15.34 -5.34 -4.00
N SER A 91 15.95 -4.39 -4.70
CA SER A 91 15.97 -4.36 -6.16
C SER A 91 16.81 -5.49 -6.75
N GLY A 92 16.56 -5.77 -8.03
CA GLY A 92 17.22 -6.80 -8.81
C GLY A 92 16.23 -7.79 -9.42
N THR A 93 16.76 -8.82 -10.06
CA THR A 93 15.94 -9.79 -10.79
C THR A 93 15.17 -10.70 -9.83
N GLY A 94 13.84 -10.69 -9.94
CA GLY A 94 12.93 -11.54 -9.20
C GLY A 94 13.08 -13.01 -9.61
N GLY A 95 13.22 -13.92 -8.64
CA GLY A 95 13.53 -15.31 -8.92
C GLY A 95 12.41 -16.06 -9.65
N ALA A 96 11.16 -15.92 -9.20
CA ALA A 96 10.02 -16.66 -9.74
C ALA A 96 9.49 -16.04 -11.05
N SER A 97 9.34 -14.72 -11.08
CA SER A 97 8.78 -14.02 -12.25
C SER A 97 9.84 -13.65 -13.30
N GLY A 98 11.12 -13.57 -12.92
CA GLY A 98 12.19 -13.05 -13.78
C GLY A 98 12.13 -11.53 -14.00
N VAL A 99 11.26 -10.82 -13.27
CA VAL A 99 11.08 -9.37 -13.39
C VAL A 99 12.26 -8.64 -12.80
N ASP A 100 12.81 -7.68 -13.54
CA ASP A 100 13.84 -6.80 -12.99
C ASP A 100 13.20 -5.68 -12.16
N TRP A 101 13.40 -5.74 -10.84
CA TRP A 101 12.84 -4.78 -9.90
C TRP A 101 13.76 -3.58 -9.74
N VAL A 102 13.26 -2.41 -10.10
CA VAL A 102 13.99 -1.15 -9.98
C VAL A 102 13.52 -0.43 -8.72
N ALA A 103 14.48 0.02 -7.90
CA ALA A 103 14.18 0.78 -6.69
C ALA A 103 13.72 2.21 -7.02
N THR A 104 12.77 2.70 -6.23
CA THR A 104 12.32 4.09 -6.22
C THR A 104 12.36 4.64 -4.80
N ARG A 105 12.02 5.92 -4.65
CA ARG A 105 11.85 6.51 -3.32
C ARG A 105 10.62 5.88 -2.66
N GLY A 106 10.86 5.08 -1.62
CA GLY A 106 9.79 4.42 -0.85
C GLY A 106 9.20 3.18 -1.51
N GLY A 107 9.88 2.57 -2.50
CA GLY A 107 9.26 1.48 -3.25
C GLY A 107 10.12 0.83 -4.33
N PHE A 108 9.44 0.03 -5.16
CA PHE A 108 10.00 -0.65 -6.32
C PHE A 108 8.98 -0.67 -7.45
N TYR A 109 9.44 -0.82 -8.69
CA TYR A 109 8.57 -1.22 -9.80
C TYR A 109 9.24 -2.27 -10.66
N GLY A 110 8.41 -3.05 -11.35
CA GLY A 110 8.81 -4.02 -12.35
C GLY A 110 7.89 -3.96 -13.56
N ILE A 111 8.43 -4.28 -14.74
CA ILE A 111 7.70 -4.25 -16.01
C ILE A 111 7.81 -5.63 -16.66
N GLN A 112 6.68 -6.17 -17.12
CA GLN A 112 6.58 -7.44 -17.85
C GLN A 112 5.90 -7.21 -19.20
N HIS A 113 6.45 -7.77 -20.27
CA HIS A 113 5.77 -7.86 -21.56
C HIS A 113 4.88 -9.11 -21.56
N VAL A 114 3.57 -8.92 -21.33
CA VAL A 114 2.60 -10.01 -21.09
C VAL A 114 1.97 -10.58 -22.36
N GLY A 115 2.06 -9.86 -23.48
CA GLY A 115 1.57 -10.33 -24.78
C GLY A 115 1.27 -9.17 -25.72
N GLN A 116 0.47 -9.44 -26.74
CA GLN A 116 0.00 -8.43 -27.70
C GLN A 116 -1.52 -8.54 -27.87
N THR A 117 -2.18 -7.43 -28.18
CA THR A 117 -3.62 -7.40 -28.49
C THR A 117 -3.89 -6.49 -29.68
N ASP A 118 -4.76 -6.94 -30.59
CA ASP A 118 -5.31 -6.18 -31.70
C ASP A 118 -6.63 -5.46 -31.34
N GLN A 119 -7.19 -5.77 -30.17
CA GLN A 119 -8.43 -5.20 -29.63
C GLN A 119 -8.23 -4.70 -28.20
N PRO A 120 -7.47 -3.60 -27.99
CA PRO A 120 -7.41 -2.99 -26.67
C PRO A 120 -8.78 -2.42 -26.27
N PRO A 121 -9.10 -2.38 -24.97
CA PRO A 121 -10.26 -1.66 -24.44
C PRO A 121 -10.32 -0.23 -24.97
N GLY A 122 -11.48 0.14 -25.52
CA GLY A 122 -11.68 1.41 -26.24
C GLY A 122 -11.55 1.31 -27.76
N GLY A 123 -11.50 0.10 -28.34
CA GLY A 123 -11.51 -0.15 -29.78
C GLY A 123 -10.13 -0.45 -30.37
N GLY A 124 -10.11 -1.30 -31.40
CA GLY A 124 -8.91 -1.70 -32.13
C GLY A 124 -8.97 -1.26 -33.60
N ASP A 125 -7.82 -0.90 -34.14
CA ASP A 125 -7.57 -0.59 -35.55
C ASP A 125 -7.07 -1.82 -36.35
N GLY A 126 -7.05 -3.00 -35.72
CA GLY A 126 -6.48 -4.22 -36.27
C GLY A 126 -4.95 -4.30 -36.18
N GLN A 127 -4.28 -3.32 -35.55
CA GLN A 127 -2.85 -3.41 -35.28
C GLN A 127 -2.59 -4.07 -33.93
N PHE A 128 -1.69 -5.05 -33.92
CA PHE A 128 -1.21 -5.67 -32.69
C PHE A 128 -0.38 -4.67 -31.89
N ARG A 129 -0.81 -4.42 -30.66
CA ARG A 129 -0.11 -3.56 -29.70
C ARG A 129 0.44 -4.39 -28.57
N ILE A 130 1.68 -4.07 -28.16
CA ILE A 130 2.32 -4.75 -27.04
C ILE A 130 1.61 -4.37 -25.73
N LEU A 131 1.36 -5.38 -24.91
CA LEU A 131 0.83 -5.24 -23.57
C LEU A 131 1.96 -5.37 -22.55
N TYR A 132 2.17 -4.30 -21.80
CA TYR A 132 3.07 -4.26 -20.67
C TYR A 132 2.26 -4.27 -19.37
N ARG A 133 2.58 -5.19 -18.46
CA ARG A 133 2.14 -5.13 -17.07
C ARG A 133 3.20 -4.39 -16.28
N VAL A 134 2.78 -3.34 -15.59
CA VAL A 134 3.57 -2.65 -14.58
C VAL A 134 3.10 -3.08 -13.22
N THR A 135 4.01 -3.55 -12.38
CA THR A 135 3.75 -3.80 -10.97
C THR A 135 4.58 -2.81 -10.15
N ALA A 136 3.91 -1.97 -9.37
CA ALA A 136 4.52 -1.00 -8.50
C ALA A 136 4.27 -1.35 -7.03
N ILE A 137 5.28 -1.16 -6.20
CA ILE A 137 5.28 -1.49 -4.78
C ILE A 137 5.66 -0.22 -4.03
N GLY A 138 4.86 0.18 -3.06
CA GLY A 138 5.21 1.21 -2.09
C GLY A 138 5.26 0.62 -0.68
N ILE A 139 6.26 1.03 0.09
CA ILE A 139 6.54 0.50 1.43
C ILE A 139 6.76 1.67 2.38
N GLU A 140 5.98 1.72 3.46
CA GLU A 140 6.11 2.68 4.56
C GLU A 140 5.97 1.95 5.90
N GLY A 141 7.10 1.70 6.57
CA GLY A 141 7.14 0.86 7.77
C GLY A 141 6.58 -0.53 7.49
N ASP A 142 5.56 -0.95 8.25
CA ASP A 142 4.86 -2.22 8.05
C ASP A 142 3.76 -2.17 6.98
N SER A 143 3.51 -1.00 6.38
CA SER A 143 2.50 -0.84 5.34
C SER A 143 3.11 -1.09 3.96
N ARG A 144 2.53 -2.02 3.21
CA ARG A 144 2.86 -2.29 1.81
C ARG A 144 1.63 -2.07 0.93
N THR A 145 1.82 -1.46 -0.23
CA THR A 145 0.79 -1.32 -1.26
C THR A 145 1.35 -1.79 -2.58
N VAL A 146 0.63 -2.70 -3.25
CA VAL A 146 0.99 -3.19 -4.58
C VAL A 146 -0.07 -2.73 -5.58
N LEU A 147 0.37 -2.00 -6.61
CA LEU A 147 -0.47 -1.55 -7.71
C LEU A 147 -0.06 -2.28 -8.98
N GLU A 148 -1.05 -2.74 -9.75
CA GLU A 148 -0.83 -3.32 -11.05
C GLU A 148 -1.58 -2.52 -12.11
N SER A 149 -0.88 -2.24 -13.21
CA SER A 149 -1.50 -1.62 -14.38
C SER A 149 -1.07 -2.34 -15.65
N ILE A 150 -1.99 -2.42 -16.60
CA ILE A 150 -1.69 -2.92 -17.95
C ILE A 150 -1.72 -1.72 -18.89
N HIS A 151 -0.66 -1.58 -19.68
CA HIS A 151 -0.45 -0.51 -20.65
C HIS A 151 -0.23 -1.07 -22.04
N THR A 152 -0.70 -0.34 -23.03
CA THR A 152 -0.13 -0.38 -24.37
C THR A 152 0.93 0.72 -24.50
N GLU A 153 1.65 0.76 -25.61
CA GLU A 153 2.60 1.83 -25.94
C GLU A 153 1.95 3.22 -26.06
N GLU A 154 0.62 3.30 -26.07
CA GLU A 154 -0.13 4.54 -26.27
C GLU A 154 -0.94 4.96 -25.03
N ARG A 155 -1.52 4.00 -24.29
CA ARG A 155 -2.42 4.31 -23.17
C ARG A 155 -2.53 3.22 -22.11
N ARG A 156 -2.99 3.63 -20.92
CA ARG A 156 -3.39 2.73 -19.85
C ARG A 156 -4.67 1.97 -20.24
N VAL A 157 -4.66 0.67 -20.06
CA VAL A 157 -5.75 -0.25 -20.38
C VAL A 157 -6.51 -0.72 -19.14
N MET A 158 -5.79 -1.01 -18.05
CA MET A 158 -6.37 -1.50 -16.80
C MET A 158 -5.55 -1.03 -15.61
N TRP A 159 -6.20 -0.80 -14.47
CA TRP A 159 -5.55 -0.52 -13.19
C TRP A 159 -6.24 -1.31 -12.08
N ARG A 160 -5.46 -1.91 -11.19
CA ARG A 160 -5.95 -2.67 -10.04
C ARG A 160 -5.00 -2.52 -8.86
N GLN A 161 -5.55 -2.24 -7.69
CA GLN A 161 -4.83 -2.37 -6.43
C GLN A 161 -4.91 -3.82 -5.93
N ARG A 162 -3.78 -4.40 -5.55
CA ARG A 162 -3.71 -5.70 -4.86
C ARG A 162 -3.65 -5.44 -3.36
N GLN A 163 -4.63 -5.99 -2.65
CA GLN A 163 -4.67 -6.04 -1.18
C GLN A 163 -3.97 -7.30 -0.70
#